data_AF-J2NZQ4-F1
#
_entry.id   AF-J2NZQ4-F1
#
_cell.length_a   1.000
_cell.length_b   1.000
_cell.length_c   1.000
_cell.angle_alpha   90.00
_cell.angle_beta   90.00
_cell.angle_gamma   90.00
#
_symmetry.space_group_name_H-M   'P 1'
#
loop_
_entity.id
_entity.type
_entity.pdbx_description
1 polymer ?
#
loop_
_entity_poly.entity_id
_entity_poly.type
_entity_poly.pdbx_seq_one_letter_code
_entity_poly.pdbx_strand_id
1 'polypeptide(L)'
;MGGGGGSGGFAIAAGVAIGQGALGGSVGVGGSGLGGGDADTVTIDTKGGIHTRGDRSAGVFAQSIGGGGGNGGWSGSLAIAAGQTAGAVGVSVGGGGGLGGDGKIVRVTNTGNITTEGHDAAGVLAQSVGGGGGTGGFSLALGVGAGQTAGSASVSVGGSGGAGNDAELVKVVSDGVISTKGDRAYGVQAQSIGGGGGSGGFSGALAVGAGQTSAAVAVGIGGSGAGGGKGGNVEVDVIDLILTLGDDATAVLAQSIGGGGG
;
A
#
# COMPACT_ATOMS: atom_id res chain seq x y z
N MET A 1 15.39 -5.62 -0.30
CA MET A 1 13.97 -5.22 -0.11
C MET A 1 13.89 -3.71 -0.14
N GLY A 2 12.79 -3.17 -0.66
CA GLY A 2 12.53 -1.73 -0.64
C GLY A 2 12.15 -1.22 0.74
N GLY A 3 12.50 0.04 1.04
CA GLY A 3 12.11 0.70 2.28
C GLY A 3 10.64 1.14 2.27
N GLY A 4 9.96 1.17 3.41
CA GLY A 4 8.59 1.68 3.49
C GLY A 4 8.50 3.20 3.26
N GLY A 5 7.35 3.66 2.79
CA GLY A 5 7.04 5.07 2.62
C GLY A 5 6.77 5.79 3.95
N GLY A 6 7.14 7.06 4.02
CA GLY A 6 6.86 7.93 5.16
C GLY A 6 5.42 8.43 5.18
N SER A 7 4.84 8.57 6.38
CA SER A 7 3.50 9.18 6.50
C SER A 7 3.55 10.69 6.32
N GLY A 8 2.51 11.24 5.72
CA GLY A 8 2.32 12.68 5.58
C GLY A 8 2.03 13.36 6.91
N GLY A 9 2.45 14.62 7.05
CA GLY A 9 2.19 15.42 8.24
C GLY A 9 0.71 15.76 8.41
N PHE A 10 0.24 15.86 9.64
CA PHE A 10 -1.12 16.32 9.92
C PHE A 10 -1.23 17.85 9.83
N ALA A 11 -2.42 18.37 9.56
CA ALA A 11 -2.70 19.80 9.53
C ALA A 11 -3.94 20.17 10.33
N ILE A 12 -3.84 21.24 11.12
CA ILE A 12 -4.97 21.87 11.83
C ILE A 12 -4.97 23.34 11.49
N ALA A 13 -6.10 23.84 10.99
CA ALA A 13 -6.32 25.25 10.76
C ALA A 13 -7.49 25.76 11.58
N ALA A 14 -7.35 26.92 12.21
CA ALA A 14 -8.42 27.57 12.94
C ALA A 14 -8.49 29.06 12.55
N GLY A 15 -9.71 29.55 12.33
CA GLY A 15 -9.98 30.95 12.05
C GLY A 15 -11.12 31.44 12.93
N VAL A 16 -10.85 32.43 13.77
CA VAL A 16 -11.84 33.02 14.69
C VAL A 16 -12.00 34.49 14.38
N ALA A 17 -13.23 34.92 14.11
CA ALA A 17 -13.57 36.32 13.89
C ALA A 17 -14.70 36.75 14.83
N ILE A 18 -14.57 37.95 15.40
CA ILE A 18 -15.57 38.53 16.31
C ILE A 18 -15.77 40.00 15.96
N GLY A 19 -17.02 40.42 15.78
CA GLY A 19 -17.37 41.81 15.47
C GLY A 19 -18.63 41.96 14.62
N GLN A 20 -19.04 43.19 14.35
CA GLN A 20 -20.31 43.52 13.69
C GLN A 20 -20.50 42.87 12.31
N GLY A 21 -19.39 42.53 11.63
CA GLY A 21 -19.32 41.83 10.34
C GLY A 21 -18.21 40.79 10.35
N ALA A 22 -18.31 39.80 11.23
CA ALA A 22 -17.26 38.80 11.43
C ALA A 22 -17.22 37.79 10.27
N LEU A 23 -16.04 37.59 9.69
CA LEU A 23 -15.78 36.54 8.69
C LEU A 23 -14.63 35.67 9.17
N GLY A 24 -14.95 34.47 9.64
CA GLY A 24 -13.99 33.45 10.06
C GLY A 24 -13.70 32.50 8.91
N GLY A 25 -12.43 32.31 8.58
CA GLY A 25 -12.00 31.42 7.50
C GLY A 25 -10.89 30.50 7.97
N SER A 26 -10.96 29.22 7.62
CA SER A 26 -9.87 28.27 7.86
C SER A 26 -9.74 27.30 6.70
N VAL A 27 -8.50 26.97 6.33
CA VAL A 27 -8.17 25.98 5.32
C VAL A 27 -7.08 25.06 5.86
N GLY A 28 -7.40 23.78 6.02
CA GLY A 28 -6.45 22.74 6.41
C GLY A 28 -6.14 21.82 5.24
N VAL A 29 -4.86 21.51 5.01
CA VAL A 29 -4.42 20.56 3.99
C VAL A 29 -3.43 19.59 4.62
N GLY A 30 -3.78 18.31 4.69
CA GLY A 30 -2.91 17.26 5.18
C GLY A 30 -1.74 17.03 4.22
N GLY A 31 -0.57 16.70 4.75
CA GLY A 31 0.59 16.35 3.93
C GLY A 31 0.40 15.00 3.26
N SER A 32 0.92 14.82 2.05
CA SER A 32 0.87 13.51 1.38
C SER A 32 1.86 12.52 2.01
N GLY A 33 1.52 11.23 1.98
CA GLY A 33 2.47 10.15 2.24
C GLY A 33 3.53 10.07 1.14
N LEU A 34 4.74 9.63 1.50
CA LEU A 34 5.82 9.35 0.56
C LEU A 34 5.65 7.96 -0.05
N GLY A 35 6.19 7.76 -1.24
CA GLY A 35 6.22 6.43 -1.86
C GLY A 35 7.10 5.44 -1.09
N GLY A 36 6.80 4.15 -1.24
CA GLY A 36 7.73 3.08 -0.88
C GLY A 36 8.94 3.09 -1.80
N GLY A 37 10.06 2.58 -1.30
CA GLY A 37 11.25 2.35 -2.12
C GLY A 37 11.11 1.09 -2.95
N ASP A 38 11.68 1.10 -4.15
CA ASP A 38 11.79 -0.10 -4.97
C ASP A 38 12.71 -1.12 -4.31
N ALA A 39 12.46 -2.39 -4.61
CA ALA A 39 13.42 -3.44 -4.36
C ALA A 39 14.57 -3.40 -5.37
N ASP A 40 15.52 -4.31 -5.20
CA ASP A 40 16.57 -4.55 -6.19
C ASP A 40 16.43 -5.95 -6.80
N THR A 41 17.02 -6.11 -7.97
CA THR A 41 17.11 -7.40 -8.66
C THR A 41 17.86 -8.42 -7.80
N VAL A 42 17.29 -9.61 -7.65
CA VAL A 42 17.93 -10.75 -6.98
C VAL A 42 18.42 -11.73 -8.03
N THR A 43 19.71 -12.04 -7.98
CA THR A 43 20.34 -13.07 -8.79
C THR A 43 21.03 -14.07 -7.87
N ILE A 44 20.69 -15.35 -8.01
CA ILE A 44 21.35 -16.45 -7.32
C ILE A 44 21.82 -17.47 -8.34
N ASP A 45 23.12 -17.81 -8.29
CA ASP A 45 23.70 -18.89 -9.10
C ASP A 45 24.28 -19.95 -8.15
N THR A 46 23.71 -21.14 -8.15
CA THR A 46 24.11 -22.26 -7.29
C THR A 46 24.82 -23.33 -8.10
N LYS A 47 26.06 -23.65 -7.71
CA LYS A 47 26.92 -24.62 -8.41
C LYS A 47 27.29 -25.83 -7.55
N GLY A 48 27.25 -25.69 -6.23
CA GLY A 48 27.50 -26.76 -5.27
C GLY A 48 26.22 -27.43 -4.80
N GLY A 49 26.33 -28.60 -4.19
CA GLY A 49 25.19 -29.29 -3.59
C GLY A 49 24.65 -28.56 -2.36
N ILE A 50 23.34 -28.40 -2.26
CA ILE A 50 22.63 -27.84 -1.10
C ILE A 50 21.84 -28.96 -0.44
N HIS A 51 22.01 -29.12 0.87
CA HIS A 51 21.29 -30.13 1.64
C HIS A 51 20.73 -29.52 2.94
N THR A 52 19.39 -29.52 3.08
CA THR A 52 18.70 -29.04 4.27
C THR A 52 17.82 -30.14 4.88
N ARG A 53 17.80 -30.21 6.22
CA ARG A 53 17.07 -31.26 6.97
C ARG A 53 15.94 -30.74 7.85
N GLY A 54 15.90 -29.43 8.12
CA GLY A 54 14.91 -28.84 9.00
C GLY A 54 13.57 -28.59 8.29
N ASP A 55 12.47 -28.63 9.04
CA ASP A 55 11.16 -28.18 8.55
C ASP A 55 11.20 -26.71 8.18
N ARG A 56 10.48 -26.34 7.10
CA ARG A 56 10.47 -24.98 6.52
C ARG A 56 11.85 -24.45 6.13
N SER A 57 12.85 -25.32 6.00
CA SER A 57 14.21 -24.96 5.62
C SER A 57 14.39 -25.06 4.11
N ALA A 58 14.03 -24.00 3.39
CA ALA A 58 14.21 -23.97 1.94
C ALA A 58 15.68 -24.14 1.53
N GLY A 59 15.92 -24.81 0.40
CA GLY A 59 17.27 -24.95 -0.16
C GLY A 59 17.79 -23.61 -0.68
N VAL A 60 17.01 -22.97 -1.54
CA VAL A 60 17.25 -21.61 -2.04
C VAL A 60 16.03 -20.74 -1.74
N PHE A 61 16.26 -19.56 -1.17
CA PHE A 61 15.24 -18.54 -0.93
C PHE A 61 15.68 -17.23 -1.58
N ALA A 62 14.95 -16.79 -2.61
CA ALA A 62 15.23 -15.59 -3.39
C ALA A 62 14.00 -14.69 -3.40
N GLN A 63 14.12 -13.47 -2.89
CA GLN A 63 12.96 -12.58 -2.76
C GLN A 63 13.30 -11.12 -3.02
N SER A 64 12.54 -10.50 -3.94
CA SER A 64 12.56 -9.07 -4.21
C SER A 64 11.18 -8.48 -3.86
N ILE A 65 11.11 -7.72 -2.75
CA ILE A 65 9.87 -7.09 -2.27
C ILE A 65 10.00 -5.59 -2.31
N GLY A 66 9.10 -4.92 -3.05
CA GLY A 66 8.95 -3.47 -3.03
C GLY A 66 8.36 -2.96 -1.72
N GLY A 67 8.78 -1.78 -1.28
CA GLY A 67 8.28 -1.17 -0.04
C GLY A 67 6.82 -0.74 -0.14
N GLY A 68 6.07 -0.79 0.96
CA GLY A 68 4.71 -0.24 0.99
C GLY A 68 4.71 1.30 0.94
N GLY A 69 3.67 1.90 0.36
CA GLY A 69 3.46 3.34 0.33
C GLY A 69 3.08 3.93 1.69
N GLY A 70 3.37 5.22 1.88
CA GLY A 70 3.07 5.94 3.11
C GLY A 70 1.62 6.44 3.20
N ASN A 71 1.11 6.64 4.41
CA ASN A 71 -0.25 7.16 4.60
C ASN A 71 -0.31 8.68 4.41
N GLY A 72 -1.38 9.17 3.81
CA GLY A 72 -1.72 10.58 3.78
C GLY A 72 -2.03 11.12 5.16
N GLY A 73 -1.59 12.35 5.41
CA GLY A 73 -1.80 13.05 6.67
C GLY A 73 -3.25 13.49 6.86
N TRP A 74 -3.67 13.49 8.12
CA TRP A 74 -4.98 13.98 8.53
C TRP A 74 -5.09 15.50 8.40
N SER A 75 -6.29 16.01 8.06
CA SER A 75 -6.58 17.45 8.03
C SER A 75 -7.82 17.84 8.84
N GLY A 76 -7.70 18.91 9.62
CA GLY A 76 -8.78 19.52 10.37
C GLY A 76 -8.89 21.02 10.09
N SER A 77 -10.10 21.53 9.89
CA SER A 77 -10.37 22.96 9.83
C SER A 77 -11.53 23.36 10.74
N LEU A 78 -11.36 24.49 11.42
CA LEU A 78 -12.36 25.09 12.30
C LEU A 78 -12.47 26.59 12.04
N ALA A 79 -13.60 27.01 11.48
CA ALA A 79 -13.94 28.42 11.33
C ALA A 79 -15.05 28.80 12.30
N ILE A 80 -14.83 29.86 13.08
CA ILE A 80 -15.81 30.44 13.99
C ILE A 80 -15.94 31.92 13.67
N ALA A 81 -17.18 32.39 13.50
CA ALA A 81 -17.50 33.80 13.38
C ALA A 81 -18.64 34.15 14.32
N ALA A 82 -18.48 35.21 15.13
CA ALA A 82 -19.53 35.70 16.01
C ALA A 82 -19.73 37.22 15.88
N GLY A 83 -20.98 37.68 15.73
CA GLY A 83 -21.26 39.07 15.38
C GLY A 83 -22.73 39.38 15.18
N GLN A 84 -23.09 40.63 14.83
CA GLN A 84 -24.46 40.86 14.32
C GLN A 84 -24.65 40.18 12.97
N THR A 85 -23.68 40.33 12.08
CA THR A 85 -23.56 39.56 10.85
C THR A 85 -22.29 38.71 10.94
N ALA A 86 -22.42 37.40 10.80
CA ALA A 86 -21.32 36.45 10.97
C ALA A 86 -21.28 35.41 9.85
N GLY A 87 -20.11 35.15 9.28
CA GLY A 87 -19.87 34.13 8.25
C GLY A 87 -18.67 33.26 8.59
N ALA A 88 -18.84 31.93 8.60
CA ALA A 88 -17.76 30.98 8.86
C ALA A 88 -17.54 30.05 7.66
N VAL A 89 -16.30 29.94 7.20
CA VAL A 89 -15.91 29.04 6.09
C VAL A 89 -14.77 28.13 6.53
N GLY A 90 -15.06 26.84 6.68
CA GLY A 90 -14.08 25.81 6.96
C GLY A 90 -13.83 24.94 5.73
N VAL A 91 -12.59 24.82 5.29
CA VAL A 91 -12.21 23.90 4.20
C VAL A 91 -11.12 22.96 4.70
N SER A 92 -11.24 21.67 4.43
CA SER A 92 -10.27 20.67 4.85
C SER A 92 -10.03 19.65 3.74
N VAL A 93 -8.78 19.33 3.46
CA VAL A 93 -8.39 18.33 2.45
C VAL A 93 -7.36 17.37 3.04
N GLY A 94 -7.70 16.09 3.10
CA GLY A 94 -6.81 15.05 3.59
C GLY A 94 -5.65 14.82 2.62
N GLY A 95 -4.47 14.48 3.14
CA GLY A 95 -3.30 14.21 2.30
C GLY A 95 -3.47 12.93 1.47
N GLY A 96 -2.85 12.83 0.30
CA GLY A 96 -2.86 11.59 -0.49
C GLY A 96 -1.97 10.50 0.11
N GLY A 97 -2.32 9.23 -0.08
CA GLY A 97 -1.43 8.10 0.16
C GLY A 97 -0.29 8.04 -0.85
N GLY A 98 0.87 7.55 -0.43
CA GLY A 98 2.03 7.32 -1.28
C GLY A 98 1.89 6.04 -2.10
N LEU A 99 2.58 5.97 -3.24
CA LEU A 99 2.66 4.77 -4.07
C LEU A 99 3.45 3.67 -3.34
N GLY A 100 3.24 2.39 -3.68
CA GLY A 100 4.17 1.32 -3.30
C GLY A 100 5.54 1.48 -3.95
N GLY A 101 6.44 0.51 -3.79
CA GLY A 101 7.65 0.35 -4.61
C GLY A 101 7.55 -0.92 -5.45
N ASP A 102 8.32 -1.02 -6.52
CA ASP A 102 8.33 -2.21 -7.37
C ASP A 102 9.06 -3.38 -6.72
N GLY A 103 8.51 -4.58 -6.92
CA GLY A 103 9.28 -5.82 -6.82
C GLY A 103 10.07 -6.01 -8.11
N LYS A 104 11.37 -6.28 -8.00
CA LYS A 104 12.25 -6.40 -9.18
C LYS A 104 12.46 -7.84 -9.60
N ILE A 105 13.17 -8.02 -10.71
CA ILE A 105 13.50 -9.34 -11.26
C ILE A 105 14.10 -10.24 -10.19
N VAL A 106 13.62 -11.49 -10.15
CA VAL A 106 14.25 -12.58 -9.39
C VAL A 106 14.70 -13.65 -10.36
N ARG A 107 16.01 -13.89 -10.42
CA ARG A 107 16.61 -14.94 -11.24
C ARG A 107 17.35 -15.94 -10.36
N VAL A 108 16.98 -17.21 -10.47
CA VAL A 108 17.68 -18.32 -9.83
C VAL A 108 18.17 -19.28 -10.91
N THR A 109 19.48 -19.52 -10.93
CA THR A 109 20.11 -20.54 -11.76
C THR A 109 20.68 -21.61 -10.83
N ASN A 110 20.23 -22.85 -10.98
CA ASN A 110 20.75 -23.98 -10.21
C ASN A 110 21.39 -25.01 -11.15
N THR A 111 22.70 -25.17 -11.04
CA THR A 111 23.46 -26.24 -11.72
C THR A 111 23.95 -27.31 -10.73
N GLY A 112 23.68 -27.15 -9.43
CA GLY A 112 24.02 -28.11 -8.38
C GLY A 112 22.82 -28.94 -7.95
N ASN A 113 23.05 -29.98 -7.15
CA ASN A 113 21.95 -30.77 -6.59
C ASN A 113 21.40 -30.13 -5.33
N ILE A 114 20.08 -29.92 -5.27
CA ILE A 114 19.38 -29.42 -4.08
C ILE A 114 18.60 -30.59 -3.47
N THR A 115 18.77 -30.84 -2.17
CA THR A 115 18.01 -31.84 -1.43
C THR A 115 17.42 -31.23 -0.16
N THR A 116 16.10 -31.24 -0.02
CA THR A 116 15.40 -30.81 1.20
C THR A 116 14.62 -31.98 1.81
N GLU A 117 14.77 -32.21 3.11
CA GLU A 117 14.15 -33.36 3.79
C GLU A 117 13.01 -32.98 4.75
N GLY A 118 12.98 -31.75 5.25
CA GLY A 118 11.95 -31.30 6.19
C GLY A 118 10.59 -31.04 5.55
N HIS A 119 9.54 -31.03 6.38
CA HIS A 119 8.19 -30.69 5.94
C HIS A 119 8.07 -29.21 5.58
N ASP A 120 7.21 -28.88 4.62
CA ASP A 120 7.01 -27.51 4.12
C ASP A 120 8.33 -26.85 3.63
N ALA A 121 9.34 -27.65 3.27
CA ALA A 121 10.68 -27.17 2.88
C ALA A 121 10.85 -27.15 1.36
N ALA A 122 10.72 -25.96 0.76
CA ALA A 122 10.87 -25.81 -0.68
C ALA A 122 12.31 -26.06 -1.17
N GLY A 123 12.49 -26.71 -2.31
CA GLY A 123 13.80 -26.80 -2.96
C GLY A 123 14.30 -25.42 -3.35
N VAL A 124 13.51 -24.74 -4.19
CA VAL A 124 13.72 -23.33 -4.57
C VAL A 124 12.43 -22.55 -4.33
N LEU A 125 12.54 -21.46 -3.56
CA LEU A 125 11.53 -20.42 -3.47
C LEU A 125 12.06 -19.15 -4.13
N ALA A 126 11.36 -18.66 -5.16
CA ALA A 126 11.68 -17.43 -5.86
C ALA A 126 10.45 -16.53 -5.96
N GLN A 127 10.53 -15.30 -5.43
CA GLN A 127 9.37 -14.41 -5.33
C GLN A 127 9.71 -12.96 -5.66
N SER A 128 9.04 -12.39 -6.66
CA SER A 128 9.00 -10.95 -6.87
C SER A 128 7.63 -10.44 -6.39
N VAL A 129 7.64 -9.43 -5.53
CA VAL A 129 6.42 -8.90 -4.91
C VAL A 129 6.43 -7.38 -4.98
N GLY A 130 5.42 -6.81 -5.63
CA GLY A 130 5.19 -5.38 -5.66
C GLY A 130 4.71 -4.85 -4.31
N GLY A 131 5.12 -3.64 -3.96
CA GLY A 131 4.71 -2.95 -2.75
C GLY A 131 3.26 -2.47 -2.82
N GLY A 132 2.53 -2.58 -1.71
CA GLY A 132 1.17 -2.04 -1.61
C GLY A 132 1.15 -0.51 -1.57
N GLY A 133 0.06 0.09 -2.04
CA GLY A 133 -0.17 1.53 -1.97
C GLY A 133 -0.58 2.01 -0.57
N GLY A 134 -0.39 3.30 -0.30
CA GLY A 134 -0.70 3.95 0.97
C GLY A 134 -2.15 4.42 1.09
N THR A 135 -2.62 4.63 2.32
CA THR A 135 -4.01 5.08 2.57
C THR A 135 -4.13 6.60 2.48
N GLY A 136 -5.21 7.11 1.90
CA GLY A 136 -5.53 8.54 1.91
C GLY A 136 -5.88 9.07 3.30
N GLY A 137 -5.53 10.32 3.57
CA GLY A 137 -5.73 10.98 4.85
C GLY A 137 -7.19 11.34 5.10
N PHE A 138 -7.62 11.25 6.36
CA PHE A 138 -8.95 11.71 6.77
C PHE A 138 -9.01 13.25 6.76
N SER A 139 -10.19 13.79 6.47
CA SER A 139 -10.48 15.22 6.51
C SER A 139 -11.71 15.54 7.38
N LEU A 140 -11.63 16.63 8.15
CA LEU A 140 -12.76 17.21 8.88
C LEU A 140 -12.79 18.73 8.72
N ALA A 141 -13.95 19.28 8.35
CA ALA A 141 -14.19 20.72 8.26
C ALA A 141 -15.38 21.14 9.11
N LEU A 142 -15.18 22.13 9.97
CA LEU A 142 -16.19 22.68 10.89
C LEU A 142 -16.34 24.19 10.66
N GLY A 143 -17.56 24.66 10.43
CA GLY A 143 -17.88 26.08 10.30
C GLY A 143 -19.02 26.48 11.24
N VAL A 144 -18.82 27.50 12.07
CA VAL A 144 -19.84 28.01 13.00
C VAL A 144 -19.97 29.52 12.86
N GLY A 145 -21.07 29.98 12.28
CA GLY A 145 -21.46 31.40 12.29
C GLY A 145 -22.53 31.63 13.36
N ALA A 146 -22.34 32.61 14.24
CA ALA A 146 -23.29 32.95 15.29
C ALA A 146 -23.62 34.46 15.29
N GLY A 147 -24.89 34.82 15.11
CA GLY A 147 -25.30 36.22 15.02
C GLY A 147 -26.78 36.44 14.73
N GLN A 148 -27.21 37.68 14.50
CA GLN A 148 -28.58 37.92 14.01
C GLN A 148 -28.73 37.40 12.58
N THR A 149 -27.72 37.66 11.75
CA THR A 149 -27.55 37.09 10.40
C THR A 149 -26.30 36.21 10.37
N ALA A 150 -26.47 34.90 10.21
CA ALA A 150 -25.39 33.92 10.34
C ALA A 150 -25.27 33.01 9.11
N GLY A 151 -24.08 32.91 8.54
CA GLY A 151 -23.75 32.00 7.44
C GLY A 151 -22.65 31.03 7.85
N SER A 152 -22.74 29.79 7.40
CA SER A 152 -21.66 28.82 7.53
C SER A 152 -21.54 27.95 6.29
N ALA A 153 -20.30 27.70 5.89
CA ALA A 153 -19.96 26.76 4.84
C ALA A 153 -18.81 25.87 5.32
N SER A 154 -18.94 24.57 5.13
CA SER A 154 -17.90 23.59 5.42
C SER A 154 -17.71 22.68 4.23
N VAL A 155 -16.46 22.50 3.81
CA VAL A 155 -16.08 21.59 2.72
C VAL A 155 -14.96 20.69 3.21
N SER A 156 -15.18 19.38 3.16
CA SER A 156 -14.20 18.38 3.52
C SER A 156 -14.00 17.41 2.36
N VAL A 157 -12.75 17.17 1.99
CA VAL A 157 -12.36 16.21 0.95
C VAL A 157 -11.36 15.22 1.55
N GLY A 158 -11.67 13.93 1.49
CA GLY A 158 -10.75 12.87 1.92
C GLY A 158 -9.60 12.72 0.94
N GLY A 159 -8.42 12.33 1.42
CA GLY A 159 -7.27 12.09 0.57
C GLY A 159 -7.45 10.87 -0.33
N SER A 160 -6.84 10.84 -1.52
CA SER A 160 -6.83 9.64 -2.35
C SER A 160 -5.88 8.57 -1.79
N GLY A 161 -6.17 7.29 -2.01
CA GLY A 161 -5.20 6.22 -1.82
C GLY A 161 -4.05 6.29 -2.84
N GLY A 162 -2.91 5.69 -2.51
CA GLY A 162 -1.80 5.51 -3.44
C GLY A 162 -1.92 4.17 -4.18
N ALA A 163 -1.41 4.09 -5.41
CA ALA A 163 -1.43 2.83 -6.16
C ALA A 163 -0.44 1.80 -5.57
N GLY A 164 -0.81 0.52 -5.68
CA GLY A 164 0.16 -0.56 -5.56
C GLY A 164 1.08 -0.59 -6.78
N ASN A 165 2.22 -1.24 -6.65
CA ASN A 165 3.21 -1.32 -7.73
C ASN A 165 3.48 -2.75 -8.19
N ASP A 166 4.19 -2.86 -9.29
CA ASP A 166 4.30 -4.11 -10.04
C ASP A 166 5.32 -5.07 -9.40
N ALA A 167 5.12 -6.35 -9.64
CA ALA A 167 6.20 -7.32 -9.58
C ALA A 167 6.74 -7.58 -10.99
N GLU A 168 8.01 -7.94 -11.07
CA GLU A 168 8.70 -8.19 -12.33
C GLU A 168 8.90 -9.71 -12.57
N LEU A 169 9.70 -10.05 -13.58
CA LEU A 169 9.99 -11.42 -13.97
C LEU A 169 10.53 -12.24 -12.79
N VAL A 170 9.95 -13.43 -12.60
CA VAL A 170 10.57 -14.50 -11.82
C VAL A 170 11.02 -15.59 -12.77
N LYS A 171 12.32 -15.82 -12.84
CA LYS A 171 12.93 -16.87 -13.67
C LYS A 171 13.71 -17.86 -12.83
N VAL A 172 13.35 -19.12 -12.90
CA VAL A 172 14.09 -20.23 -12.28
C VAL A 172 14.57 -21.16 -13.37
N VAL A 173 15.88 -21.44 -13.42
CA VAL A 173 16.49 -22.41 -14.32
C VAL A 173 17.13 -23.50 -13.47
N SER A 174 16.69 -24.75 -13.62
CA SER A 174 17.27 -25.92 -12.93
C SER A 174 17.91 -26.87 -13.93
N ASP A 175 19.24 -26.88 -13.92
CA ASP A 175 20.13 -27.79 -14.65
C ASP A 175 20.67 -28.92 -13.76
N GLY A 176 20.58 -28.76 -12.43
CA GLY A 176 20.83 -29.83 -11.47
C GLY A 176 19.56 -30.45 -10.90
N VAL A 177 19.70 -31.57 -10.20
CA VAL A 177 18.57 -32.29 -9.59
C VAL A 177 18.05 -31.54 -8.35
N ILE A 178 16.73 -31.30 -8.29
CA ILE A 178 16.05 -30.83 -7.08
C ILE A 178 15.25 -31.99 -6.50
N SER A 179 15.57 -32.42 -5.28
CA SER A 179 14.84 -33.46 -4.55
C SER A 179 14.24 -32.91 -3.26
N THR A 180 12.93 -33.03 -3.09
CA THR A 180 12.25 -32.68 -1.84
C THR A 180 11.53 -33.91 -1.28
N LYS A 181 11.74 -34.20 0.01
CA LYS A 181 11.25 -35.44 0.64
C LYS A 181 10.13 -35.22 1.65
N GLY A 182 10.02 -34.03 2.23
CA GLY A 182 9.01 -33.74 3.25
C GLY A 182 7.63 -33.46 2.66
N ASP A 183 6.59 -33.73 3.45
CA ASP A 183 5.20 -33.43 3.08
C ASP A 183 4.97 -31.93 2.86
N ARG A 184 4.03 -31.60 1.96
CA ARG A 184 3.67 -30.23 1.53
C ARG A 184 4.87 -29.42 1.03
N ALA A 185 5.97 -30.08 0.67
CA ALA A 185 7.12 -29.41 0.11
C ALA A 185 6.90 -29.03 -1.35
N TYR A 186 7.50 -27.93 -1.77
CA TYR A 186 7.56 -27.53 -3.18
C TYR A 186 8.92 -27.87 -3.76
N GLY A 187 9.01 -28.48 -4.93
CA GLY A 187 10.28 -28.58 -5.66
C GLY A 187 10.78 -27.18 -6.03
N VAL A 188 10.00 -26.50 -6.86
CA VAL A 188 10.16 -25.08 -7.19
C VAL A 188 8.86 -24.34 -6.94
N GLN A 189 8.91 -23.28 -6.15
CA GLN A 189 7.83 -22.31 -6.00
C GLN A 189 8.31 -20.96 -6.52
N ALA A 190 7.75 -20.53 -7.65
CA ALA A 190 8.08 -19.29 -8.34
C ALA A 190 6.82 -18.41 -8.45
N GLN A 191 6.86 -17.20 -7.88
CA GLN A 191 5.68 -16.33 -7.87
C GLN A 191 6.03 -14.87 -8.14
N SER A 192 5.33 -14.26 -9.09
CA SER A 192 5.36 -12.82 -9.32
C SER A 192 4.01 -12.22 -8.92
N ILE A 193 3.99 -11.37 -7.90
CA ILE A 193 2.77 -10.89 -7.24
C ILE A 193 2.74 -9.37 -7.24
N GLY A 194 1.82 -8.76 -7.96
CA GLY A 194 1.60 -7.31 -7.93
C GLY A 194 1.10 -6.83 -6.55
N GLY A 195 1.49 -5.61 -6.16
CA GLY A 195 1.09 -4.99 -4.91
C GLY A 195 -0.38 -4.54 -4.91
N GLY A 196 -1.04 -4.55 -3.75
CA GLY A 196 -2.42 -4.04 -3.64
C GLY A 196 -2.50 -2.51 -3.70
N GLY A 197 -3.62 -1.97 -4.19
CA GLY A 197 -3.93 -0.54 -4.14
C GLY A 197 -4.24 -0.04 -2.73
N GLY A 198 -4.06 1.26 -2.51
CA GLY A 198 -4.40 1.92 -1.26
C GLY A 198 -5.83 2.48 -1.26
N SER A 199 -6.42 2.57 -0.07
CA SER A 199 -7.79 3.08 0.09
C SER A 199 -7.87 4.60 0.22
N GLY A 200 -8.99 5.17 -0.20
CA GLY A 200 -9.29 6.58 -0.01
C GLY A 200 -9.57 6.95 1.46
N GLY A 201 -9.32 8.21 1.80
CA GLY A 201 -9.56 8.78 3.12
C GLY A 201 -11.03 9.18 3.33
N PHE A 202 -11.48 9.12 4.57
CA PHE A 202 -12.81 9.59 4.96
C PHE A 202 -12.89 11.12 4.99
N SER A 203 -14.08 11.68 4.78
CA SER A 203 -14.35 13.11 4.95
C SER A 203 -15.58 13.39 5.81
N GLY A 204 -15.49 14.42 6.64
CA GLY A 204 -16.59 14.92 7.47
C GLY A 204 -16.72 16.43 7.37
N ALA A 205 -17.93 16.93 7.17
CA ALA A 205 -18.20 18.36 7.13
C ALA A 205 -19.38 18.70 8.05
N LEU A 206 -19.26 19.77 8.82
CA LEU A 206 -20.34 20.33 9.64
C LEU A 206 -20.36 21.85 9.55
N ALA A 207 -21.53 22.39 9.24
CA ALA A 207 -21.80 23.82 9.19
C ALA A 207 -22.97 24.16 10.11
N VAL A 208 -22.79 25.18 10.94
CA VAL A 208 -23.80 25.69 11.88
C VAL A 208 -23.95 27.20 11.68
N GLY A 209 -25.14 27.62 11.25
CA GLY A 209 -25.57 29.01 11.27
C GLY A 209 -26.54 29.23 12.42
N ALA A 210 -26.08 29.85 13.51
CA ALA A 210 -26.89 30.14 14.69
C ALA A 210 -27.35 31.60 14.65
N GLY A 211 -28.57 31.85 14.19
CA GLY A 211 -29.12 33.20 14.10
C GLY A 211 -30.59 33.28 13.70
N GLN A 212 -31.13 34.49 13.68
CA GLN A 212 -32.51 34.76 13.26
C GLN A 212 -32.65 34.58 11.74
N THR A 213 -31.63 35.00 10.99
CA THR A 213 -31.47 34.71 9.56
C THR A 213 -30.24 33.83 9.40
N SER A 214 -30.40 32.55 9.05
CA SER A 214 -29.28 31.60 9.02
C SER A 214 -29.20 30.79 7.74
N ALA A 215 -27.98 30.52 7.27
CA ALA A 215 -27.67 29.55 6.22
C ALA A 215 -26.49 28.65 6.63
N ALA A 216 -26.59 27.35 6.34
CA ALA A 216 -25.54 26.39 6.61
C ALA A 216 -25.40 25.42 5.44
N VAL A 217 -24.16 25.22 4.97
CA VAL A 217 -23.83 24.28 3.89
C VAL A 217 -22.67 23.39 4.33
N ALA A 218 -22.86 22.08 4.27
CA ALA A 218 -21.82 21.10 4.54
C ALA A 218 -21.66 20.17 3.34
N VAL A 219 -20.43 20.05 2.84
CA VAL A 219 -20.07 19.19 1.72
C VAL A 219 -18.94 18.27 2.16
N GLY A 220 -19.21 16.97 2.19
CA GLY A 220 -18.20 15.93 2.37
C GLY A 220 -18.01 15.14 1.08
N ILE A 221 -16.77 15.04 0.59
CA ILE A 221 -16.40 14.22 -0.56
C ILE A 221 -15.38 13.19 -0.08
N GLY A 222 -15.72 11.90 -0.16
CA GLY A 222 -14.79 10.84 0.23
C GLY A 222 -13.57 10.80 -0.71
N GLY A 223 -12.46 10.28 -0.21
CA GLY A 223 -11.30 9.97 -1.03
C GLY A 223 -11.56 8.76 -1.93
N SER A 224 -10.91 8.72 -3.09
CA SER A 224 -10.90 7.55 -3.97
C SER A 224 -9.81 6.57 -3.53
N GLY A 225 -10.08 5.27 -3.64
CA GLY A 225 -9.02 4.25 -3.64
C GLY A 225 -8.18 4.30 -4.93
N ALA A 226 -7.18 3.44 -5.01
CA ALA A 226 -6.28 3.31 -6.16
C ALA A 226 -6.18 1.87 -6.65
N GLY A 227 -5.67 1.69 -7.87
CA GLY A 227 -5.43 0.37 -8.45
C GLY A 227 -4.27 -0.38 -7.79
N GLY A 228 -4.30 -1.71 -7.89
CA GLY A 228 -3.14 -2.54 -7.60
C GLY A 228 -2.17 -2.61 -8.78
N GLY A 229 -0.98 -3.17 -8.52
CA GLY A 229 0.03 -3.51 -9.52
C GLY A 229 -0.23 -4.85 -10.19
N LYS A 230 0.56 -5.15 -11.21
CA LYS A 230 0.51 -6.38 -11.99
C LYS A 230 1.54 -7.39 -11.48
N GLY A 231 1.23 -8.66 -11.64
CA GLY A 231 2.25 -9.71 -11.63
C GLY A 231 3.03 -9.68 -12.93
N GLY A 232 4.33 -9.97 -12.86
CA GLY A 232 5.19 -10.18 -14.01
C GLY A 232 5.14 -11.61 -14.53
N ASN A 233 5.90 -11.88 -15.59
CA ASN A 233 6.03 -13.25 -16.10
C ASN A 233 6.68 -14.17 -15.05
N VAL A 234 6.28 -15.44 -15.08
CA VAL A 234 6.95 -16.50 -14.33
C VAL A 234 7.42 -17.57 -15.29
N GLU A 235 8.73 -17.81 -15.29
CA GLU A 235 9.40 -18.81 -16.12
C GLU A 235 10.11 -19.81 -15.22
N VAL A 236 9.79 -21.10 -15.40
CA VAL A 236 10.48 -22.19 -14.72
C VAL A 236 10.99 -23.16 -15.79
N ASP A 237 12.29 -23.10 -16.05
CA ASP A 237 12.99 -23.95 -17.01
C ASP A 237 13.63 -25.12 -16.26
N VAL A 238 13.10 -26.33 -16.50
CA VAL A 238 13.58 -27.56 -15.87
C VAL A 238 14.30 -28.40 -16.91
N ILE A 239 15.63 -28.46 -16.80
CA ILE A 239 16.50 -29.16 -17.75
C ILE A 239 16.79 -30.58 -17.26
N ASP A 240 17.04 -30.75 -15.96
CA ASP A 240 17.21 -32.05 -15.30
C ASP A 240 15.99 -32.37 -14.39
N LEU A 241 16.12 -33.25 -13.40
CA LEU A 241 15.00 -33.77 -12.61
C LEU A 241 14.58 -32.86 -11.44
N ILE A 242 13.26 -32.64 -11.30
CA ILE A 242 12.62 -32.24 -10.04
C ILE A 242 11.84 -33.44 -9.49
N LEU A 243 12.26 -33.95 -8.32
CA LEU A 243 11.67 -35.09 -7.64
C LEU A 243 11.07 -34.69 -6.29
N THR A 244 9.76 -34.78 -6.16
CA THR A 244 9.04 -34.52 -4.91
C THR A 244 8.41 -35.81 -4.39
N LEU A 245 8.78 -36.24 -3.18
CA LEU A 245 8.41 -37.55 -2.62
C LEU A 245 7.40 -37.49 -1.47
N GLY A 246 7.21 -36.33 -0.84
CA GLY A 246 6.31 -36.18 0.30
C GLY A 246 4.83 -36.12 -0.08
N ASP A 247 3.95 -36.35 0.89
CA ASP A 247 2.49 -36.24 0.70
C ASP A 247 2.09 -34.77 0.48
N ASP A 248 1.10 -34.51 -0.38
CA ASP A 248 0.68 -33.16 -0.80
C ASP A 248 1.81 -32.26 -1.32
N ALA A 249 2.94 -32.85 -1.74
CA ALA A 249 4.06 -32.11 -2.32
C ALA A 249 3.77 -31.73 -3.78
N THR A 250 4.27 -30.57 -4.18
CA THR A 250 4.11 -30.04 -5.55
C THR A 250 5.48 -29.88 -6.21
N ALA A 251 5.68 -30.50 -7.38
CA ALA A 251 6.95 -30.39 -8.10
C ALA A 251 7.25 -28.95 -8.53
N VAL A 252 6.33 -28.31 -9.25
CA VAL A 252 6.50 -26.92 -9.70
C VAL A 252 5.20 -26.17 -9.47
N LEU A 253 5.30 -25.05 -8.76
CA LEU A 253 4.27 -24.02 -8.68
C LEU A 253 4.81 -22.75 -9.32
N ALA A 254 4.20 -22.31 -10.41
CA ALA A 254 4.52 -21.07 -11.11
C ALA A 254 3.26 -20.20 -11.18
N GLN A 255 3.29 -19.00 -10.59
CA GLN A 255 2.12 -18.12 -10.54
C GLN A 255 2.45 -16.66 -10.81
N SER A 256 1.75 -16.07 -11.77
CA SER A 256 1.67 -14.62 -11.93
C SER A 256 0.34 -14.15 -11.38
N ILE A 257 0.37 -13.26 -10.39
CA ILE A 257 -0.82 -12.79 -9.67
C ILE A 257 -0.83 -11.26 -9.72
N GLY A 258 -1.94 -10.68 -10.18
CA GLY A 258 -2.18 -9.24 -10.09
C GLY A 258 -2.62 -8.82 -8.69
N GLY A 259 -2.33 -7.58 -8.32
CA GLY A 259 -2.80 -6.95 -7.10
C GLY A 259 -4.27 -6.53 -7.18
N GLY A 260 -4.95 -6.53 -6.03
CA GLY A 260 -6.29 -5.97 -5.89
C GLY A 260 -6.29 -4.45 -5.81
N GLY A 261 -7.42 -3.81 -6.11
CA GLY A 261 -7.63 -2.38 -5.87
C GLY A 261 -8.00 -2.07 -4.41
N GLY A 262 -7.99 -0.77 -4.07
CA GLY A 262 -8.30 -0.24 -2.74
C GLY A 262 -9.54 0.63 -2.65
#